data_AF-A0A7D9EVL4-F1
#
_entry.id   AF-A0A7D9EVL4-F1
#
_cell.length_a   1.000
_cell.length_b   1.000
_cell.length_c   1.000
_cell.angle_alpha   90.00
_cell.angle_beta   90.00
_cell.angle_gamma   90.00
#
_symmetry.space_group_name_H-M   'P 1'
#
loop_
_entity.id
_entity.type
_entity.pdbx_description
1 polymer ?
#
loop_
_entity_poly.entity_id
_entity_poly.type
_entity_poly.pdbx_seq_one_letter_code
_entity_poly.pdbx_strand_id
1 'polypeptide(L)'
;MSSQLWANYEQKTTVRQKLLTEKGTAIDILARERGPPCNELAQIPDLKSIPDLYYLYYVRFVPRRRNNGDSDSDYGSHMKADFVVSKEHFGEGGFRRAYRATSSTDDFKGQQWVVKKYLPAILACLQETGQSAEDHSKKIVQTHMLAGNFAEQLRSSIATKCLSEFGTTFSCNKVYMGRIESSSEYVTIEEFIEGKFRKYVNNDGTICARVDDLSLKAECLVHLWFHVRNGELMLLDIQGA
;
A
#
# COMPACT_ATOMS: atom_id res chain seq x y z
N MET A 1 4.96 40.27 -33.79
CA MET A 1 3.86 40.06 -32.82
C MET A 1 3.76 38.59 -32.37
N SER A 2 4.82 37.96 -31.85
CA SER A 2 4.68 36.60 -31.28
C SER A 2 5.74 36.20 -30.24
N SER A 3 6.80 36.98 -30.02
CA SER A 3 7.84 36.67 -29.02
C SER A 3 7.76 37.45 -27.71
N GLN A 4 6.89 38.47 -27.60
CA GLN A 4 6.70 39.28 -26.38
C GLN A 4 5.48 38.87 -25.52
N LEU A 5 4.69 37.90 -25.98
CA LEU A 5 3.59 37.32 -25.20
C LEU A 5 4.02 36.12 -24.34
N TRP A 6 5.15 35.47 -24.64
CA TRP A 6 5.69 34.38 -23.82
C TRP A 6 6.60 34.86 -22.68
N ALA A 7 7.35 35.95 -22.88
CA ALA A 7 8.22 36.53 -21.84
C ALA A 7 7.45 37.20 -20.69
N ASN A 8 6.16 37.53 -20.89
CA ASN A 8 5.29 38.10 -19.86
C ASN A 8 4.49 37.05 -19.06
N TYR A 9 4.58 35.77 -19.43
CA TYR A 9 3.98 34.68 -18.66
C TYR A 9 4.91 34.17 -17.53
N GLU A 10 6.22 34.38 -17.67
CA GLU A 10 7.24 33.97 -16.68
C GLU A 10 7.63 35.05 -15.65
N GLN A 11 7.04 36.25 -15.70
CA GLN A 11 7.37 37.35 -14.77
C GLN A 11 6.22 37.82 -13.86
N LYS A 12 5.11 37.08 -13.76
CA LYS A 12 3.98 37.44 -12.87
C LYS A 12 3.43 36.31 -11.99
N THR A 13 4.31 35.43 -11.51
CA THR A 13 3.99 34.47 -10.43
C THR A 13 4.98 34.58 -9.28
N THR A 14 5.47 35.78 -8.98
CA THR A 14 5.94 36.14 -7.64
C THR A 14 4.78 36.72 -6.84
N VAL A 15 3.71 35.95 -6.69
CA VAL A 15 2.75 36.18 -5.60
C VAL A 15 3.15 35.18 -4.54
N ARG A 16 3.61 35.70 -3.40
CA ARG A 16 3.71 34.97 -2.13
C ARG A 16 2.40 34.23 -1.92
N GLN A 17 2.33 32.97 -2.36
CA GLN A 17 1.36 32.03 -1.87
C GLN A 17 1.76 31.89 -0.40
N LYS A 18 1.08 32.64 0.46
CA LYS A 18 1.03 32.35 1.89
C LYS A 18 0.78 30.85 1.96
N LEU A 19 1.82 30.09 2.31
CA LEU A 19 1.72 28.71 2.74
C LEU A 19 0.75 28.72 3.92
N LEU A 20 -0.53 28.60 3.61
CA LEU A 20 -1.54 28.05 4.50
C LEU A 20 -1.36 26.54 4.41
N THR A 21 -0.18 26.05 4.78
CA THR A 21 -0.03 24.70 5.31
C THR A 21 -0.86 24.68 6.58
N GLU A 22 -1.87 23.83 6.62
CA GLU A 22 -2.38 23.39 7.92
C GLU A 22 -1.15 22.94 8.71
N LYS A 23 -0.96 23.48 9.92
CA LYS A 23 0.11 23.03 10.82
C LYS A 23 0.05 21.50 10.88
N GLY A 24 1.22 20.86 10.81
CA GLY A 24 1.41 19.42 10.58
C GLY A 24 0.30 18.55 11.15
N THR A 25 -0.23 17.65 10.32
CA THR A 25 -1.23 16.68 10.76
C THR A 25 -0.51 15.54 11.46
N ALA A 26 -0.76 15.39 12.77
CA ALA A 26 -0.31 14.24 13.52
C ALA A 26 -1.09 12.99 13.10
N ILE A 27 -0.37 11.92 12.78
CA ILE A 27 -0.92 10.61 12.41
C ILE A 27 -0.34 9.55 13.33
N ASP A 28 -1.22 8.78 13.97
CA ASP A 28 -0.84 7.60 14.76
C ASP A 28 -0.58 6.42 13.81
N ILE A 29 0.62 5.87 13.81
CA ILE A 29 1.00 4.66 13.06
C ILE A 29 0.65 3.44 13.90
N LEU A 30 -0.29 2.65 13.38
CA LEU A 30 -0.93 1.57 14.13
C LEU A 30 -0.38 0.17 13.83
N ALA A 31 0.41 0.01 12.75
CA ALA A 31 1.05 -1.26 12.40
C ALA A 31 2.41 -1.03 11.71
N ARG A 32 3.45 -1.73 12.19
CA ARG A 32 4.82 -1.76 11.64
C ARG A 32 5.16 -3.13 10.99
N GLU A 33 6.40 -3.25 10.50
CA GLU A 33 7.03 -4.22 9.57
C GLU A 33 6.90 -5.75 9.76
N ARG A 34 5.96 -6.31 10.53
CA ARG A 34 5.88 -7.79 10.66
C ARG A 34 4.54 -8.37 10.27
N GLY A 35 4.48 -8.82 9.01
CA GLY A 35 3.54 -9.82 8.54
C GLY A 35 4.04 -11.21 8.96
N PRO A 36 3.17 -12.21 9.04
CA PRO A 36 3.62 -13.52 9.50
C PRO A 36 4.58 -14.16 8.46
N PRO A 37 5.54 -15.00 8.89
CA PRO A 37 6.40 -15.74 7.96
C PRO A 37 5.52 -16.61 7.06
N CYS A 38 5.68 -16.58 5.74
CA CYS A 38 4.77 -17.26 4.80
C CYS A 38 5.25 -18.66 4.39
N ASN A 39 5.75 -19.43 5.36
CA ASN A 39 6.44 -20.69 5.07
C ASN A 39 5.48 -21.88 5.00
N GLU A 40 4.25 -21.76 5.52
CA GLU A 40 3.25 -22.83 5.55
C GLU A 40 1.82 -22.29 5.31
N LEU A 41 0.94 -23.15 4.76
CA LEU A 41 -0.49 -22.88 4.54
C LEU A 41 -1.23 -22.48 5.83
N ALA A 42 -0.81 -22.97 7.00
CA ALA A 42 -1.45 -22.71 8.29
C ALA A 42 -1.50 -21.22 8.70
N GLN A 43 -0.73 -20.36 8.03
CA GLN A 43 -0.72 -18.91 8.21
C GLN A 43 -1.78 -18.16 7.38
N ILE A 44 -2.38 -18.83 6.39
CA ILE A 44 -3.44 -18.31 5.54
C ILE A 44 -4.68 -19.14 5.90
N PRO A 45 -5.76 -18.55 6.45
CA PRO A 45 -6.89 -19.33 6.94
C PRO A 45 -7.43 -20.28 5.86
N ASP A 46 -7.76 -21.49 6.30
CA ASP A 46 -8.28 -22.59 5.48
C ASP A 46 -9.49 -22.12 4.65
N LEU A 47 -9.38 -22.25 3.33
CA LEU A 47 -10.33 -21.76 2.31
C LEU A 47 -11.55 -22.66 2.12
N LYS A 48 -11.79 -23.62 3.01
CA LYS A 48 -12.87 -24.60 2.85
C LYS A 48 -14.07 -24.30 3.73
N SER A 49 -15.07 -23.62 3.16
CA SER A 49 -16.46 -24.11 3.15
C SER A 49 -17.47 -23.15 2.47
N ILE A 50 -18.10 -23.68 1.41
CA ILE A 50 -19.52 -23.49 0.99
C ILE A 50 -19.83 -22.31 0.04
N PRO A 51 -20.75 -22.50 -0.95
CA PRO A 51 -20.94 -21.62 -2.10
C PRO A 51 -21.94 -20.50 -1.80
N ASP A 52 -21.77 -19.41 -2.55
CA ASP A 52 -22.54 -18.16 -2.51
C ASP A 52 -22.30 -17.28 -1.27
N LEU A 53 -21.81 -16.06 -1.55
CA LEU A 53 -21.72 -14.88 -0.68
C LEU A 53 -20.56 -14.75 0.35
N TYR A 54 -19.84 -13.63 0.19
CA TYR A 54 -18.96 -12.89 1.11
C TYR A 54 -17.96 -13.68 1.98
N TYR A 55 -16.68 -13.57 1.66
CA TYR A 55 -15.62 -14.02 2.56
C TYR A 55 -15.05 -12.89 3.42
N LEU A 56 -15.26 -13.04 4.74
CA LEU A 56 -14.57 -12.34 5.82
C LEU A 56 -13.37 -13.21 6.25
N TYR A 57 -12.14 -12.67 6.23
CA TYR A 57 -10.96 -13.38 6.74
C TYR A 57 -10.26 -12.63 7.87
N TYR A 58 -10.03 -13.38 8.96
CA TYR A 58 -9.22 -13.02 10.13
C TYR A 58 -7.75 -13.30 9.84
N VAL A 59 -6.87 -12.36 10.16
CA VAL A 59 -5.42 -12.56 10.15
C VAL A 59 -4.92 -12.51 11.58
N ARG A 60 -4.38 -13.64 12.07
CA ARG A 60 -3.81 -13.78 13.41
C ARG A 60 -2.37 -13.24 13.39
N PHE A 61 -2.13 -12.14 14.10
CA PHE A 61 -0.78 -11.68 14.38
C PHE A 61 -0.17 -12.58 15.46
N VAL A 62 1.03 -13.13 15.22
CA VAL A 62 1.78 -13.89 16.23
C VAL A 62 2.56 -12.88 17.08
N PRO A 63 2.27 -12.73 18.39
CA PRO A 63 3.07 -11.87 19.25
C PRO A 63 4.47 -12.47 19.43
N ARG A 64 5.45 -11.59 19.70
CA ARG A 64 6.77 -11.96 20.22
C ARG A 64 6.59 -12.93 21.41
N ARG A 65 7.38 -14.01 21.48
CA ARG A 65 7.42 -14.92 22.66
C ARG A 65 7.49 -14.05 23.94
N ARG A 66 6.42 -14.06 24.73
CA ARG A 66 6.31 -13.31 26.00
C ARG A 66 7.11 -14.01 27.10
N ASN A 67 7.78 -13.21 27.93
CA ASN A 67 8.03 -13.55 29.33
C ASN A 67 6.70 -13.37 30.08
N ASN A 68 6.45 -14.18 31.12
CA ASN A 68 5.21 -14.18 31.89
C ASN A 68 4.94 -12.79 32.52
N GLY A 69 3.95 -12.06 32.01
CA GLY A 69 3.49 -10.80 32.60
C GLY A 69 2.56 -9.91 31.76
N ASP A 70 2.62 -9.96 30.43
CA ASP A 70 1.88 -8.98 29.60
C ASP A 70 0.46 -9.43 29.18
N SER A 71 -0.48 -8.49 29.28
CA SER A 71 -1.89 -8.60 28.84
C SER A 71 -2.07 -8.49 27.32
N ASP A 72 -3.20 -9.00 26.82
CA ASP A 72 -3.47 -9.42 25.43
C ASP A 72 -3.58 -8.32 24.35
N SER A 73 -3.07 -7.10 24.57
CA SER A 73 -3.39 -5.91 23.74
C SER A 73 -2.24 -5.28 22.94
N ASP A 74 -1.08 -5.93 22.81
CA ASP A 74 0.11 -5.28 22.24
C ASP A 74 0.17 -5.39 20.70
N TYR A 75 -0.63 -4.54 20.02
CA TYR A 75 -0.29 -4.08 18.67
C TYR A 75 1.04 -3.31 18.79
N GLY A 76 2.03 -3.65 17.95
CA GLY A 76 3.37 -3.08 18.05
C GLY A 76 3.35 -1.55 18.26
N SER A 77 4.07 -1.09 19.29
CA SER A 77 4.14 0.30 19.80
C SER A 77 3.58 1.36 18.84
N HIS A 78 2.43 1.93 19.19
CA HIS A 78 1.89 3.11 18.52
C HIS A 78 2.96 4.21 18.45
N MET A 79 3.23 4.69 17.24
CA MET A 79 4.13 5.83 17.03
C MET A 79 3.34 7.00 16.49
N LYS A 80 3.56 8.19 17.05
CA LYS A 80 3.08 9.43 16.46
C LYS A 80 4.07 9.92 15.41
N ALA A 81 3.57 10.32 14.26
CA ALA A 81 4.35 10.93 13.20
C ALA A 81 3.62 12.14 12.61
N ASP A 82 4.36 13.22 12.38
CA ASP A 82 3.83 14.45 11.82
C ASP A 82 4.01 14.46 10.31
N PHE A 83 2.90 14.54 9.59
CA PHE A 83 2.88 14.67 8.14
C PHE A 83 2.32 16.01 7.70
N VAL A 84 3.00 16.64 6.75
CA VAL A 84 2.45 17.76 5.97
C VAL A 84 1.85 17.15 4.71
N VAL A 85 0.52 17.11 4.65
CA VAL A 85 -0.24 16.50 3.55
C VAL A 85 -0.69 17.60 2.59
N SER A 86 -0.54 17.36 1.29
CA SER A 86 -1.04 18.25 0.23
C SER A 86 -2.56 18.39 0.32
N LYS A 87 -3.06 19.59 0.04
CA LYS A 87 -4.51 19.85 -0.04
C LYS A 87 -5.16 19.15 -1.23
N GLU A 88 -4.47 19.13 -2.36
CA GLU A 88 -4.95 18.50 -3.58
C GLU A 88 -4.43 17.06 -3.65
N HIS A 89 -5.32 16.15 -4.03
CA HIS A 89 -4.96 14.78 -4.37
C HIS A 89 -4.39 14.77 -5.79
N PHE A 90 -3.41 13.89 -6.03
CA PHE A 90 -2.80 13.72 -7.36
C PHE A 90 -3.28 12.45 -8.06
N GLY A 91 -4.07 11.63 -7.37
CA GLY A 91 -4.67 10.43 -7.92
C GLY A 91 -5.92 10.03 -7.15
N GLU A 92 -6.88 9.46 -7.86
CA GLU A 92 -8.11 8.90 -7.30
C GLU A 92 -8.34 7.53 -7.95
N GLY A 93 -8.45 6.50 -7.12
CA GLY A 93 -8.88 5.17 -7.54
C GLY A 93 -10.33 4.90 -7.09
N GLY A 94 -10.84 3.70 -7.37
CA GLY A 94 -12.22 3.35 -7.02
C GLY A 94 -12.55 3.41 -5.52
N PHE A 95 -11.54 3.32 -4.65
CA PHE A 95 -11.74 3.27 -3.18
C PHE A 95 -11.22 4.50 -2.43
N ARG A 96 -10.15 5.12 -2.93
CA ARG A 96 -9.32 6.05 -2.15
C ARG A 96 -8.73 7.15 -3.04
N ARG A 97 -8.50 8.32 -2.44
CA ARG A 97 -7.70 9.42 -2.99
C ARG A 97 -6.27 9.36 -2.45
N ALA A 98 -5.29 9.69 -3.29
CA ALA A 98 -3.88 9.74 -2.96
C ALA A 98 -3.38 11.19 -2.89
N TYR A 99 -2.80 11.55 -1.76
CA TYR A 99 -2.27 12.89 -1.48
C TYR A 99 -0.76 12.80 -1.26
N ARG A 100 0.01 13.72 -1.85
CA ARG A 100 1.43 13.83 -1.52
C ARG A 100 1.60 14.28 -0.08
N ALA A 101 2.64 13.78 0.57
CA ALA A 101 3.00 14.20 1.92
C ALA A 101 4.51 14.18 2.14
N THR A 102 4.95 14.93 3.13
CA THR A 102 6.32 14.90 3.67
C THR A 102 6.25 14.83 5.19
N SER A 103 7.25 14.25 5.83
CA SER A 103 7.32 14.20 7.29
C SER A 103 8.60 14.85 7.80
N SER A 104 8.53 15.36 9.03
CA SER A 104 9.68 15.81 9.80
C SER A 104 10.08 14.84 10.92
N THR A 105 9.29 13.78 11.15
CA THR A 105 9.55 12.74 12.14
C THR A 105 10.75 11.89 11.70
N ASP A 106 11.64 11.52 12.64
CA ASP A 106 12.93 10.89 12.32
C ASP A 106 12.84 9.64 11.44
N ASP A 107 11.85 8.77 11.67
CA ASP A 107 11.64 7.53 10.89
C ASP A 107 11.06 7.79 9.47
N PHE A 108 10.54 8.99 9.20
CA PHE A 108 9.84 9.35 7.96
C PHE A 108 10.42 10.58 7.23
N LYS A 109 11.42 11.25 7.81
CA LYS A 109 12.03 12.45 7.20
C LYS A 109 12.87 12.10 5.99
N GLY A 110 12.99 13.05 5.06
CA GLY A 110 13.88 12.93 3.89
C GLY A 110 13.31 12.16 2.70
N GLN A 111 12.10 11.58 2.82
CA GLN A 111 11.41 10.88 1.74
C GLN A 111 10.04 11.53 1.45
N GLN A 112 9.58 11.44 0.21
CA GLN A 112 8.20 11.76 -0.16
C GLN A 112 7.26 10.59 0.14
N TRP A 113 6.08 10.92 0.66
CA TRP A 113 5.06 9.98 1.08
C TRP A 113 3.75 10.21 0.32
N VAL A 114 2.89 9.21 0.37
CA VAL A 114 1.51 9.24 -0.10
C VAL A 114 0.60 8.88 1.06
N VAL A 115 -0.30 9.79 1.42
CA VAL A 115 -1.41 9.51 2.34
C VAL A 115 -2.63 9.17 1.49
N LYS A 116 -3.18 7.98 1.65
CA LYS A 116 -4.42 7.57 0.98
C LYS A 116 -5.60 7.61 1.92
N LYS A 117 -6.63 8.35 1.51
CA LYS A 117 -7.88 8.57 2.25
C LYS A 117 -9.04 7.89 1.54
N TYR A 118 -9.99 7.33 2.30
CA TYR A 118 -11.18 6.71 1.72
C TYR A 118 -12.10 7.74 1.09
N LEU A 119 -12.76 7.33 0.01
CA LEU A 119 -13.88 8.09 -0.53
C LEU A 119 -15.09 7.99 0.42
N PRO A 120 -15.87 9.07 0.62
CA PRO A 120 -17.05 9.02 1.50
C PRO A 120 -18.05 7.92 1.15
N ALA A 121 -18.28 7.67 -0.15
CA ALA A 121 -19.17 6.60 -0.62
C ALA A 121 -18.71 5.20 -0.19
N ILE A 122 -17.39 5.00 -0.09
CA ILE A 122 -16.79 3.73 0.29
C ILE A 122 -16.92 3.50 1.79
N LEU A 123 -16.78 4.56 2.61
CA LEU A 123 -17.04 4.47 4.03
C LEU A 123 -18.49 4.07 4.33
N ALA A 124 -19.45 4.62 3.56
CA ALA A 124 -20.85 4.20 3.65
C ALA A 124 -21.04 2.72 3.28
N CYS A 125 -20.44 2.26 2.19
CA CYS A 125 -20.49 0.86 1.77
C CYS A 125 -19.85 -0.10 2.80
N LEU A 126 -18.72 0.29 3.41
CA LEU A 126 -18.10 -0.51 4.49
C LEU A 126 -19.06 -0.68 5.67
N GLN A 127 -19.71 0.41 6.07
CA GLN A 127 -20.70 0.38 7.15
C GLN A 127 -21.88 -0.54 6.82
N GLU A 128 -22.40 -0.50 5.59
CA GLU A 128 -23.47 -1.41 5.12
C GLU A 128 -23.06 -2.88 5.14
N THR A 129 -21.78 -3.17 4.87
CA THR A 129 -21.24 -4.55 4.94
C THR A 129 -20.77 -4.96 6.34
N GLY A 130 -21.03 -4.15 7.37
CA GLY A 130 -20.63 -4.42 8.76
C GLY A 130 -19.12 -4.35 9.01
N GLN A 131 -18.36 -3.71 8.12
CA GLN A 131 -16.91 -3.55 8.24
C GLN A 131 -16.56 -2.14 8.70
N SER A 132 -15.58 -2.02 9.60
CA SER A 132 -15.02 -0.73 9.97
C SER A 132 -13.91 -0.28 8.99
N ALA A 133 -13.69 1.03 8.88
CA ALA A 133 -12.57 1.58 8.11
C ALA A 133 -11.21 1.14 8.68
N GLU A 134 -11.14 0.89 9.99
CA GLU A 134 -9.97 0.32 10.66
C GLU A 134 -9.68 -1.10 10.14
N ASP A 135 -10.67 -1.99 10.23
CA ASP A 135 -10.51 -3.39 9.82
C ASP A 135 -10.18 -3.50 8.33
N HIS A 136 -10.84 -2.67 7.51
CA HIS A 136 -10.53 -2.60 6.10
C HIS A 136 -9.09 -2.11 5.85
N SER A 137 -8.62 -1.10 6.58
CA SER A 137 -7.24 -0.62 6.47
C SER A 137 -6.22 -1.67 6.92
N LYS A 138 -6.50 -2.41 8.00
CA LYS A 138 -5.68 -3.56 8.43
C LYS A 138 -5.56 -4.59 7.33
N LYS A 139 -6.67 -4.97 6.69
CA LYS A 139 -6.67 -5.91 5.56
C LYS A 139 -5.82 -5.41 4.40
N ILE A 140 -5.93 -4.14 4.01
CA ILE A 140 -5.10 -3.55 2.95
C ILE A 140 -3.61 -3.69 3.26
N VAL A 141 -3.19 -3.30 4.47
CA VAL A 141 -1.78 -3.41 4.88
C VAL A 141 -1.32 -4.86 4.86
N GLN A 142 -2.11 -5.78 5.42
CA GLN A 142 -1.79 -7.21 5.45
C GLN A 142 -1.64 -7.81 4.05
N THR A 143 -2.57 -7.53 3.13
CA THR A 143 -2.50 -7.99 1.74
C THR A 143 -1.25 -7.44 1.04
N HIS A 144 -0.91 -6.17 1.28
CA HIS A 144 0.30 -5.57 0.72
C HIS A 144 1.58 -6.23 1.24
N MET A 145 1.64 -6.54 2.54
CA MET A 145 2.77 -7.27 3.13
C MET A 145 2.91 -8.69 2.58
N LEU A 146 1.79 -9.40 2.38
CA LEU A 146 1.79 -10.72 1.76
C LEU A 146 2.32 -10.66 0.32
N ALA A 147 1.89 -9.67 -0.47
CA ALA A 147 2.42 -9.43 -1.81
C ALA A 147 3.94 -9.14 -1.80
N GLY A 148 4.42 -8.37 -0.83
CA GLY A 148 5.85 -8.14 -0.62
C GLY A 148 6.63 -9.42 -0.32
N ASN A 149 6.09 -10.28 0.54
CA ASN A 149 6.68 -11.59 0.85
C ASN A 149 6.76 -12.49 -0.39
N PHE A 150 5.75 -12.43 -1.27
CA PHE A 150 5.73 -13.14 -2.54
C PHE A 150 6.79 -12.66 -3.53
N ALA A 151 6.96 -11.34 -3.65
CA ALA A 151 8.03 -10.76 -4.47
C ALA A 151 9.43 -11.13 -3.94
N GLU A 152 9.62 -11.10 -2.62
CA GLU A 152 10.88 -11.44 -1.96
C GLU A 152 11.24 -12.93 -2.11
N GLN A 153 10.25 -13.82 -2.02
CA GLN A 153 10.45 -15.25 -2.26
C GLN A 153 10.82 -15.55 -3.71
N LEU A 154 10.23 -14.85 -4.68
CA LEU A 154 10.65 -14.93 -6.09
C LEU A 154 12.11 -14.49 -6.24
N ARG A 155 12.47 -13.33 -5.67
CA ARG A 155 13.85 -12.81 -5.69
C ARG A 155 14.84 -13.81 -5.10
N SER A 156 14.52 -14.38 -3.94
CA SER A 156 15.33 -15.40 -3.27
C SER A 156 15.47 -16.67 -4.11
N SER A 157 14.40 -17.10 -4.78
CA SER A 157 14.40 -18.28 -5.66
C SER A 157 15.29 -18.08 -6.89
N ILE A 158 15.25 -16.89 -7.50
CA ILE A 158 16.10 -16.52 -8.63
C ILE A 158 17.57 -16.54 -8.22
N ALA A 159 17.91 -15.93 -7.08
CA ALA A 159 19.27 -15.92 -6.56
C ALA A 159 19.77 -17.35 -6.26
N THR A 160 18.98 -18.15 -5.56
CA THR A 160 19.34 -19.53 -5.17
C THR A 160 19.53 -20.43 -6.39
N LYS A 161 18.69 -20.29 -7.41
CA LYS A 161 18.75 -21.08 -8.65
C LYS A 161 19.69 -20.47 -9.70
N CYS A 162 20.40 -19.39 -9.37
CA CYS A 162 21.32 -18.69 -10.28
C CYS A 162 20.69 -18.26 -11.61
N LEU A 163 19.42 -17.86 -11.61
CA LEU A 163 18.67 -17.47 -12.81
C LEU A 163 18.98 -16.02 -13.22
N SER A 164 20.26 -15.74 -13.49
CA SER A 164 20.75 -14.37 -13.78
C SER A 164 20.05 -13.70 -14.97
N GLU A 165 19.61 -14.49 -15.95
CA GLU A 165 18.85 -14.02 -17.13
C GLU A 165 17.49 -13.37 -16.77
N PHE A 166 16.92 -13.69 -15.60
CA PHE A 166 15.68 -13.07 -15.14
C PHE A 166 15.89 -11.58 -14.78
N GLY A 167 17.11 -11.21 -14.37
CA GLY A 167 17.43 -9.86 -13.93
C GLY A 167 16.71 -9.45 -12.64
N THR A 168 16.39 -8.15 -12.53
CA THR A 168 15.73 -7.57 -11.36
C THR A 168 14.26 -8.01 -11.26
N THR A 169 13.79 -8.17 -10.02
CA THR A 169 12.40 -8.51 -9.69
C THR A 169 11.67 -7.31 -9.10
N PHE A 170 10.34 -7.42 -8.96
CA PHE A 170 9.56 -6.46 -8.19
C PHE A 170 9.98 -6.41 -6.72
N SER A 171 9.75 -5.26 -6.13
CA SER A 171 9.73 -5.03 -4.69
C SER A 171 8.46 -4.28 -4.33
N CYS A 172 7.90 -4.56 -3.16
CA CYS A 172 6.78 -3.80 -2.62
C CYS A 172 7.31 -2.80 -1.59
N ASN A 173 6.98 -1.52 -1.78
CA ASN A 173 7.32 -0.48 -0.80
C ASN A 173 6.56 -0.69 0.51
N LYS A 174 7.02 -0.04 1.58
CA LYS A 174 6.34 -0.14 2.88
C LYS A 174 5.00 0.59 2.85
N VAL A 175 4.01 -0.01 3.50
CA VAL A 175 2.69 0.58 3.72
C VAL A 175 2.38 0.50 5.20
N TYR A 176 1.96 1.64 5.76
CA TYR A 176 1.59 1.77 7.16
C TYR A 176 0.11 2.07 7.28
N MET A 177 -0.53 1.56 8.33
CA MET A 177 -1.85 2.02 8.75
C MET A 177 -1.69 3.25 9.63
N GLY A 178 -2.39 4.33 9.28
CA GLY A 178 -2.42 5.57 10.04
C GLY A 178 -3.83 5.88 10.57
N ARG A 179 -3.92 6.64 11.65
CA ARG A 179 -5.14 7.33 12.10
C ARG A 179 -4.84 8.81 12.32
N ILE A 180 -5.60 9.68 11.65
CA ILE A 180 -5.44 11.12 11.78
C ILE A 180 -5.99 11.56 13.14
N GLU A 181 -5.17 12.21 13.97
CA GLU A 181 -5.54 12.55 15.34
C GLU A 181 -6.75 13.51 15.40
N SER A 182 -6.78 14.53 14.54
CA SER A 182 -7.81 15.58 14.56
C SER A 182 -9.20 15.12 14.11
N SER A 183 -9.28 14.10 13.26
CA SER A 183 -10.53 13.63 12.65
C SER A 183 -10.87 12.19 12.99
N SER A 184 -9.95 11.45 13.61
CA SER A 184 -10.02 9.99 13.76
C SER A 184 -10.17 9.20 12.45
N GLU A 185 -9.88 9.81 11.30
CA GLU A 185 -9.93 9.17 9.99
C GLU A 185 -8.80 8.12 9.84
N TYR A 186 -9.15 6.90 9.42
CA TYR A 186 -8.16 5.87 9.07
C TYR A 186 -7.62 6.08 7.66
N VAL A 187 -6.31 6.00 7.53
CA VAL A 187 -5.57 6.21 6.27
C VAL A 187 -4.51 5.13 6.08
N THR A 188 -4.00 5.00 4.86
CA THR A 188 -2.73 4.30 4.64
C THR A 188 -1.65 5.30 4.24
N ILE A 189 -0.43 5.05 4.70
CA ILE A 189 0.75 5.85 4.38
C ILE A 189 1.72 4.97 3.60
N GLU A 190 2.14 5.42 2.43
CA GLU A 190 2.95 4.67 1.49
C GLU A 190 4.11 5.54 1.01
N GLU A 191 5.25 4.96 0.67
CA GLU A 191 6.32 5.71 0.02
C GLU A 191 5.85 6.19 -1.36
N PHE A 192 6.15 7.44 -1.71
CA PHE A 192 5.90 7.94 -3.05
C PHE A 192 6.82 7.23 -4.05
N ILE A 193 6.21 6.63 -5.08
CA ILE A 193 6.93 5.97 -6.16
C ILE A 193 7.19 7.00 -7.27
N GLU A 194 8.46 7.26 -7.55
CA GLU A 194 8.87 8.07 -8.69
C GLU A 194 8.74 7.30 -10.01
N GLY A 195 8.49 8.02 -11.10
CA GLY A 195 8.36 7.45 -12.43
C GLY A 195 6.93 7.36 -12.94
N LYS A 196 6.76 6.68 -14.09
CA LYS A 196 5.47 6.56 -14.75
C LYS A 196 4.69 5.40 -14.14
N PHE A 197 3.85 5.72 -13.16
CA PHE A 197 2.96 4.75 -12.54
C PHE A 197 2.04 4.10 -13.59
N ARG A 198 2.00 2.77 -13.59
CA ARG A 198 1.19 1.97 -14.50
C ARG A 198 0.64 0.74 -13.82
N LYS A 199 -0.51 0.29 -14.31
CA LYS A 199 -1.09 -1.00 -13.97
C LYS A 199 -0.62 -2.04 -14.98
N TYR A 200 -0.16 -3.18 -14.50
CA TYR A 200 0.35 -4.29 -15.31
C TYR A 200 -0.68 -5.40 -15.45
N VAL A 201 -1.27 -5.81 -14.32
CA VAL A 201 -2.35 -6.80 -14.25
C VAL A 201 -3.45 -6.23 -13.37
N ASN A 202 -4.70 -6.25 -13.84
CA ASN A 202 -5.84 -5.74 -13.09
C ASN A 202 -6.44 -6.80 -12.15
N ASN A 203 -7.32 -6.38 -11.25
CA ASN A 203 -7.99 -7.26 -10.30
C ASN A 203 -8.96 -8.26 -10.95
N ASP A 204 -9.36 -8.04 -12.20
CA ASP A 204 -10.17 -8.96 -13.02
C ASP A 204 -9.32 -9.92 -13.89
N GLY A 205 -8.00 -9.89 -13.74
CA GLY A 205 -7.06 -10.69 -14.54
C GLY A 205 -6.68 -10.08 -15.89
N THR A 206 -7.22 -8.91 -16.25
CA THR A 206 -6.85 -8.23 -17.49
C THR A 206 -5.39 -7.80 -17.47
N ILE A 207 -4.64 -8.18 -18.50
CA ILE A 207 -3.27 -7.72 -18.73
C ILE A 207 -3.33 -6.31 -19.35
N CYS A 208 -2.91 -5.31 -18.59
CA CYS A 208 -3.07 -3.89 -18.93
C CYS A 208 -1.91 -3.33 -19.76
N ALA A 209 -0.70 -3.87 -19.59
CA ALA A 209 0.49 -3.45 -20.33
C ALA A 209 0.94 -4.60 -21.24
N ARG A 210 1.29 -4.29 -22.50
CA ARG A 210 1.71 -5.31 -23.46
C ARG A 210 3.15 -5.06 -23.89
N VAL A 211 3.91 -6.17 -23.93
CA VAL A 211 5.18 -6.32 -24.66
C VAL A 211 6.42 -5.63 -24.09
N ASP A 212 6.50 -5.43 -22.76
CA ASP A 212 7.76 -5.08 -22.09
C ASP A 212 8.14 -6.06 -20.97
N ASP A 213 9.42 -6.03 -20.59
CA ASP A 213 10.02 -6.93 -19.59
C ASP A 213 9.26 -6.91 -18.26
N LEU A 214 8.83 -5.73 -17.81
CA LEU A 214 8.10 -5.58 -16.55
C LEU A 214 6.69 -6.17 -16.64
N SER A 215 6.02 -6.07 -17.78
CA SER A 215 4.71 -6.70 -18.00
C SER A 215 4.83 -8.23 -17.97
N LEU A 216 5.83 -8.79 -18.65
CA LEU A 216 6.10 -10.24 -18.64
C LEU A 216 6.45 -10.74 -17.24
N LYS A 217 7.25 -9.97 -16.48
CA LYS A 217 7.55 -10.29 -15.08
C LYS A 217 6.31 -10.24 -14.20
N ALA A 218 5.40 -9.28 -14.42
CA ALA A 218 4.17 -9.18 -13.64
C ALA A 218 3.30 -10.41 -13.87
N GLU A 219 3.09 -10.79 -15.14
CA GLU A 219 2.39 -12.03 -15.52
C GLU A 219 3.06 -13.28 -14.93
N CYS A 220 4.40 -13.35 -14.97
CA CYS A 220 5.17 -14.43 -14.36
C CYS A 220 4.92 -14.53 -12.85
N LEU A 221 4.89 -13.41 -12.13
CA LEU A 221 4.61 -13.38 -10.69
C LEU A 221 3.19 -13.89 -10.39
N VAL A 222 2.18 -13.47 -11.18
CA VAL A 222 0.80 -13.97 -11.07
C VAL A 222 0.76 -15.49 -11.26
N HIS A 223 1.31 -15.96 -12.37
CA HIS A 223 1.27 -17.38 -12.75
C HIS A 223 2.02 -18.25 -11.75
N LEU A 224 3.20 -17.81 -11.28
CA LEU A 224 4.00 -18.53 -10.31
C LEU A 224 3.21 -18.77 -9.03
N TRP A 225 2.58 -17.74 -8.46
CA TRP A 225 1.85 -17.90 -7.21
C TRP A 225 0.57 -18.69 -7.38
N PHE A 226 -0.14 -18.54 -8.50
CA PHE A 226 -1.26 -19.43 -8.81
C PHE A 226 -0.83 -20.90 -8.85
N HIS A 227 0.30 -21.20 -9.49
CA HIS A 227 0.82 -22.56 -9.61
C HIS A 227 1.35 -23.11 -8.27
N VAL A 228 2.21 -22.36 -7.57
CA VAL A 228 2.79 -22.74 -6.27
C VAL A 228 1.71 -22.97 -5.22
N ARG A 229 0.56 -22.30 -5.36
CA ARG A 229 -0.58 -22.41 -4.44
C ARG A 229 -1.66 -23.35 -4.96
N ASN A 230 -1.36 -24.17 -5.96
CA ASN A 230 -2.30 -25.16 -6.52
C ASN A 230 -3.67 -24.57 -6.89
N GLY A 231 -3.68 -23.33 -7.38
CA GLY A 231 -4.87 -22.60 -7.75
C GLY A 231 -5.66 -21.93 -6.62
N GLU A 232 -5.23 -22.06 -5.36
CA GLU A 232 -5.95 -21.52 -4.20
C GLU A 232 -5.74 -20.01 -3.98
N LEU A 233 -4.67 -19.45 -4.55
CA LEU A 233 -4.31 -18.04 -4.35
C LEU A 233 -3.67 -17.46 -5.60
N MET A 234 -4.05 -16.24 -5.96
CA MET A 234 -3.47 -15.49 -7.08
C MET A 234 -3.16 -14.06 -6.63
N LEU A 235 -2.00 -13.54 -7.03
CA LEU A 235 -1.66 -12.13 -6.84
C LEU A 235 -2.09 -11.34 -8.08
N LEU A 236 -3.03 -10.41 -7.91
CA LEU A 236 -3.55 -9.55 -8.97
C LEU A 236 -3.37 -8.07 -8.60
N ASP A 237 -3.90 -7.17 -9.43
CA ASP A 237 -3.79 -5.71 -9.27
C ASP A 237 -2.34 -5.21 -9.14
N ILE A 238 -1.42 -5.84 -9.88
CA ILE A 238 -0.01 -5.47 -9.93
C ILE A 238 0.14 -4.12 -10.63
N GLN A 239 0.66 -3.14 -9.91
CA GLN A 239 0.83 -1.76 -10.36
C GLN A 239 2.02 -1.09 -9.66
N GLY A 240 2.67 -0.16 -10.35
CA GLY A 240 3.87 0.52 -9.86
C GLY A 240 4.59 1.29 -10.97
N ALA A 241 5.83 1.69 -10.73
CA ALA A 241 6.70 2.30 -11.72
C ALA A 241 7.99 1.47 -11.87
#